data_AF-A0A382XA30-F1
#
_entry.id   AF-A0A382XA30-F1
#
_cell.length_a   1.000
_cell.length_b   1.000
_cell.length_c   1.000
_cell.angle_alpha   90.00
_cell.angle_beta   90.00
_cell.angle_gamma   90.00
#
_symmetry.space_group_name_H-M   'P 1'
#
loop_
_entity.id
_entity.type
_entity.pdbx_description
1 polymer ?
#
loop_
_entity_poly.entity_id
_entity_poly.type
_entity_poly.pdbx_seq_one_letter_code
_entity_poly.pdbx_strand_id
1 'polypeptide(L)' 'MKLIEEEKEKLKKSNDEKTWYEICNEIKARRNGQYPNYLAREILILYQEKFPPSSS' A
#
# COMPACT_ATOMS: atom_id res chain seq x y z
N MET A 1 -6.23 -4.57 -13.24
CA MET A 1 -6.13 -3.23 -12.62
C MET A 1 -4.78 -3.14 -11.92
N LYS A 2 -4.11 -2.00 -11.85
CA LYS A 2 -2.93 -1.81 -10.98
C LYS A 2 -3.27 -0.74 -9.94
N LEU A 3 -2.40 -0.49 -8.97
CA LEU A 3 -2.50 0.75 -8.21
C LEU A 3 -2.44 1.93 -9.18
N ILE A 4 -3.39 2.86 -9.07
CA ILE A 4 -3.31 4.12 -9.83
C ILE A 4 -2.24 5.02 -9.19
N GLU A 5 -1.70 5.96 -9.96
CA GLU A 5 -0.65 6.87 -9.46
C GLU A 5 -1.05 7.59 -8.17
N GLU A 6 -2.30 8.03 -8.05
CA GLU A 6 -2.82 8.70 -6.85
C GLU A 6 -2.70 7.81 -5.59
N GLU A 7 -3.00 6.52 -5.70
CA GLU A 7 -2.90 5.58 -4.58
C GLU A 7 -1.44 5.31 -4.20
N LYS A 8 -0.56 5.20 -5.21
CA LYS A 8 0.88 5.06 -4.99
C LYS A 8 1.46 6.29 -4.29
N GLU A 9 1.06 7.48 -4.72
CA GLU A 9 1.48 8.73 -4.09
C GLU A 9 0.98 8.83 -2.64
N LYS A 10 -0.27 8.46 -2.36
CA LYS A 10 -0.79 8.39 -0.98
C LYS A 10 0.06 7.46 -0.11
N LEU A 11 0.32 6.24 -0.59
CA LEU A 11 1.15 5.26 0.12
C LEU A 11 2.57 5.81 0.36
N LYS A 12 3.20 6.40 -0.66
CA LYS A 12 4.53 7.03 -0.53
C LYS A 12 4.55 8.22 0.43
N LYS A 13 3.46 8.97 0.56
CA LYS A 13 3.33 10.11 1.49
C LYS A 13 3.03 9.73 2.94
N SER A 14 2.67 8.47 3.21
CA SER A 14 2.49 8.02 4.59
C SER A 14 3.80 8.17 5.38
N ASN A 15 3.73 8.48 6.67
CA ASN A 15 4.94 8.60 7.51
C ASN A 15 5.20 7.33 8.31
N ASP A 16 4.13 6.64 8.69
CA ASP A 16 4.17 5.50 9.61
C ASP A 16 3.41 4.31 9.03
N GLU A 17 3.75 3.11 9.50
CA GLU A 17 3.07 1.86 9.12
C GLU A 17 1.56 1.93 9.37
N LYS A 18 1.13 2.56 10.47
CA LYS A 18 -0.30 2.71 10.79
C LYS A 18 -1.06 3.42 9.67
N THR A 19 -0.56 4.58 9.25
CA THR A 19 -1.13 5.38 8.16
C THR A 19 -1.08 4.61 6.84
N TRP A 20 -0.02 3.83 6.61
CA TRP A 20 0.08 2.94 5.45
C TRP A 20 -1.07 1.93 5.39
N TYR A 21 -1.34 1.23 6.50
CA TYR A 21 -2.43 0.24 6.58
C TYR A 21 -3.81 0.88 6.43
N GLU A 22 -4.02 2.09 6.97
CA GLU A 22 -5.26 2.84 6.76
C GLU A 22 -5.50 3.15 5.28
N ILE A 23 -4.47 3.62 4.56
CA ILE A 23 -4.55 3.87 3.11
C ILE A 23 -4.83 2.57 2.35
N CYS A 24 -4.20 1.44 2.72
CA CYS A 24 -4.49 0.14 2.11
C CYS A 24 -5.96 -0.27 2.30
N ASN A 25 -6.54 0.01 3.48
CA ASN A 25 -7.95 -0.24 3.75
C ASN A 25 -8.86 0.66 2.90
N GLU A 26 -8.53 1.95 2.71
CA GLU A 26 -9.26 2.84 1.80
C GLU A 26 -9.25 2.31 0.36
N ILE A 27 -8.07 1.89 -0.12
CA ILE A 27 -7.83 1.31 -1.45
C ILE A 27 -8.69 0.05 -1.65
N LYS A 28 -8.80 -0.79 -0.61
CA LYS A 28 -9.64 -1.99 -0.61
C LYS A 28 -11.13 -1.66 -0.55
N ALA A 29 -11.53 -0.69 0.25
CA ALA A 29 -12.91 -0.23 0.38
C ALA A 29 -13.44 0.37 -0.94
N ARG A 30 -12.63 1.20 -1.62
CA ARG A 30 -12.94 1.75 -2.96
C ARG A 30 -13.19 0.68 -4.01
N ARG A 31 -12.55 -0.49 -3.88
CA ARG A 31 -12.70 -1.63 -4.78
C ARG A 31 -13.80 -2.60 -4.34
N ASN A 32 -14.71 -2.16 -3.48
CA ASN A 32 -15.81 -2.99 -2.97
C ASN A 32 -15.31 -4.28 -2.29
N GLY A 33 -14.16 -4.21 -1.62
CA GLY A 33 -13.50 -5.34 -0.98
C GLY A 33 -12.64 -6.21 -1.91
N GLN A 34 -12.66 -5.98 -3.23
CA GLN A 34 -11.76 -6.68 -4.14
C GLN A 34 -10.31 -6.24 -3.94
N TYR A 35 -9.52 -7.15 -3.40
CA TYR A 35 -8.09 -6.96 -3.20
C TYR A 35 -7.32 -8.11 -3.85
N PRO A 36 -7.09 -8.04 -5.17
CA PRO A 36 -6.46 -9.12 -5.90
C PRO A 36 -4.99 -9.28 -5.52
N ASN A 37 -4.47 -10.52 -5.61
CA ASN A 37 -3.13 -10.90 -5.18
C ASN A 37 -2.00 -10.04 -5.80
N TYR A 38 -2.16 -9.61 -7.06
CA TYR A 38 -1.17 -8.74 -7.70
C TYR A 38 -1.04 -7.38 -7.00
N LEU A 39 -2.14 -6.86 -6.45
CA LEU A 39 -2.21 -5.55 -5.80
C LEU A 39 -1.62 -5.64 -4.39
N ALA A 40 -1.89 -6.74 -3.70
CA ALA A 40 -1.19 -7.10 -2.46
C ALA A 40 0.33 -7.14 -2.66
N ARG A 41 0.78 -7.77 -3.75
CA ARG A 41 2.21 -7.90 -4.07
C ARG A 41 2.85 -6.54 -4.37
N GLU A 42 2.16 -5.68 -5.13
CA GLU A 42 2.64 -4.32 -5.44
C GLU A 42 2.75 -3.45 -4.18
N ILE A 43 1.74 -3.50 -3.30
CA ILE A 43 1.77 -2.79 -2.01
C ILE A 43 2.89 -3.33 -1.12
N LEU A 44 3.10 -4.65 -1.07
CA LEU A 44 4.18 -5.25 -0.26
C LEU A 44 5.56 -4.79 -0.72
N ILE A 45 5.80 -4.70 -2.03
CA ILE A 45 7.08 -4.20 -2.57
C ILE A 45 7.31 -2.75 -2.13
N LEU A 46 6.32 -1.87 -2.34
CA LEU A 46 6.43 -0.47 -1.94
C LEU A 46 6.60 -0.30 -0.42
N TYR A 47 5.94 -1.16 0.35
CA TYR A 47 6.08 -1.19 1.80
C TYR A 47 7.52 -1.53 2.22
N GLN A 48 8.11 -2.57 1.62
CA GLN A 48 9.49 -2.96 1.91
C GLN A 48 10.51 -1.90 1.48
N GLU A 49 10.26 -1.17 0.39
CA GLU A 49 11.10 -0.04 -0.03
C GLU A 49 11.05 1.12 0.98
N LYS A 50 9.87 1.37 1.57
CA LYS A 50 9.63 2.51 2.45
C LYS A 50 9.94 2.22 3.92
N PHE A 51 9.58 1.04 4.37
CA PHE A 51 9.82 0.50 5.71
C PHE A 51 10.76 -0.70 5.53
N PRO A 52 12.04 -0.46 5.22
CA PRO A 52 13.01 -1.55 5.14
C PRO A 52 12.99 -2.29 6.47
N PRO A 53 12.99 -3.64 6.46
CA PRO A 53 13.18 -4.39 7.68
C PRO A 53 14.47 -3.88 8.28
N SER A 54 14.41 -3.35 9.51
CA SER A 54 15.56 -2.86 10.24
C SER A 54 16.64 -3.94 10.19
N SER A 55 17.62 -3.74 9.31
CA SER A 55 18.72 -4.66 9.06
C SER A 55 19.40 -4.89 10.40
N SER A 56 19.09 -6.02 11.02
CA SER A 56 19.73 -6.51 12.24
C SER A 56 20.98 -7.28 11.87
#